data_AF-A0A9D6EPK0-F1
#
_entry.id   AF-A0A9D6EPK0-F1
#
_cell.length_a   1.000
_cell.length_b   1.000
_cell.length_c   1.000
_cell.angle_alpha   90.00
_cell.angle_beta   90.00
_cell.angle_gamma   90.00
#
_symmetry.space_group_name_H-M   'P 1'
#
loop_
_entity.id
_entity.type
_entity.pdbx_description
1 polymer ?
#
loop_
_entity_poly.entity_id
_entity_poly.type
_entity_poly.pdbx_seq_one_letter_code
_entity_poly.pdbx_strand_id
1 'polypeptide(L)'
;MEIVRIPEPEELDPEDQRFLEATKAWFKIGFVPKMSRVLLTVPEFGRPYGRASRRAMGDGALTRAQKELIAAMVSAINVCAY
;
A
#
# COMPACT_ATOMS: atom_id res chain seq x y z
N MET A 1 -7.04 -3.59 -17.13
CA MET A 1 -5.85 -3.25 -17.91
C MET A 1 -5.14 -2.13 -17.18
N GLU A 2 -3.93 -2.39 -16.72
CA GLU A 2 -3.10 -1.44 -16.02
C GLU A 2 -2.51 -0.44 -17.01
N ILE A 3 -2.62 0.86 -16.68
CA ILE A 3 -2.12 1.95 -17.52
C ILE A 3 -0.68 2.37 -17.16
N VAL A 4 -0.13 1.80 -16.09
CA VAL A 4 1.24 2.01 -15.63
C VAL A 4 1.96 0.67 -15.55
N ARG A 5 3.29 0.70 -15.76
CA ARG A 5 4.15 -0.47 -15.54
C ARG A 5 4.13 -0.83 -14.05
N ILE A 6 3.89 -2.10 -13.75
CA ILE A 6 4.03 -2.64 -12.39
C ILE A 6 5.31 -3.48 -12.39
N PRO A 7 6.36 -3.08 -11.65
CA PRO A 7 7.55 -3.90 -11.55
C PRO A 7 7.27 -5.17 -10.74
N GLU A 8 7.91 -6.28 -11.09
CA GLU A 8 7.99 -7.45 -10.22
C GLU A 8 8.85 -7.14 -8.98
N PRO A 9 8.61 -7.79 -7.82
CA PRO A 9 9.35 -7.52 -6.59
C PRO A 9 10.86 -7.58 -6.76
N GLU A 10 11.36 -8.51 -7.58
CA GLU A 10 12.79 -8.77 -7.80
C GLU A 10 13.46 -7.68 -8.66
N GLU A 11 12.66 -6.84 -9.34
CA GLU A 11 13.16 -5.72 -10.14
C GLU A 11 13.40 -4.44 -9.32
N LEU A 12 12.92 -4.41 -8.07
CA LEU A 12 13.09 -3.27 -7.15
C LEU A 12 14.42 -3.36 -6.41
N ASP A 13 14.86 -2.23 -5.85
CA ASP A 13 16.10 -2.16 -5.07
C ASP A 13 16.09 -3.19 -3.93
N PRO A 14 17.19 -3.92 -3.68
CA PRO A 14 17.28 -4.84 -2.54
C PRO A 14 16.91 -4.22 -1.19
N GLU A 15 17.19 -2.93 -0.98
CA GLU A 15 16.81 -2.20 0.23
C GLU A 15 15.28 -2.04 0.37
N ASP A 16 14.53 -2.15 -0.74
CA ASP A 16 13.08 -2.02 -0.76
C ASP A 16 12.34 -3.31 -0.37
N GLN A 17 13.03 -4.46 -0.41
CA GLN A 17 12.44 -5.76 -0.06
C GLN A 17 11.85 -5.77 1.37
N ARG A 18 12.54 -5.13 2.33
CA ARG A 18 12.05 -5.01 3.71
C ARG A 18 10.71 -4.26 3.79
N PHE A 19 10.45 -3.30 2.89
CA PHE A 19 9.19 -2.56 2.87
C PHE A 19 8.06 -3.40 2.25
N LEU A 20 8.38 -4.26 1.28
CA LEU A 20 7.44 -5.21 0.70
C LEU A 20 7.03 -6.27 1.74
N GLU A 21 8.01 -6.86 2.44
CA GLU A 21 7.75 -7.82 3.53
C GLU A 21 6.94 -7.19 4.67
N ALA A 22 7.29 -5.97 5.09
CA ALA A 22 6.53 -5.24 6.10
C ALA A 22 5.08 -4.97 5.64
N THR A 23 4.85 -4.79 4.34
CA THR A 23 3.51 -4.61 3.79
C THR A 23 2.70 -5.91 3.87
N LYS A 24 3.29 -7.03 3.43
CA LYS A 24 2.67 -8.36 3.55
C LYS A 24 2.28 -8.67 4.99
N ALA A 25 3.21 -8.45 5.93
CA ALA A 25 2.97 -8.67 7.35
C ALA A 25 1.85 -7.76 7.90
N TRP A 26 1.84 -6.47 7.54
CA TRP A 26 0.82 -5.52 8.00
C TRP A 26 -0.60 -5.87 7.55
N PHE A 27 -0.75 -6.33 6.31
CA PHE A 27 -2.03 -6.73 5.74
C PHE A 27 -2.38 -8.21 5.99
N LYS A 28 -1.44 -9.01 6.50
CA LYS A 28 -1.56 -10.47 6.68
C LYS A 28 -1.90 -11.18 5.36
N ILE A 29 -1.18 -10.82 4.30
CA ILE A 29 -1.36 -11.35 2.94
C ILE A 29 -0.08 -12.01 2.43
N GLY A 30 -0.22 -13.00 1.54
CA GLY A 30 0.90 -13.75 0.95
C GLY A 30 1.53 -13.12 -0.30
N PHE A 31 1.03 -11.96 -0.76
CA PHE A 31 1.47 -11.30 -1.98
C PHE A 31 1.73 -9.81 -1.75
N VAL A 32 2.56 -9.20 -2.60
CA VAL A 32 2.85 -7.76 -2.54
C VAL A 32 1.79 -6.99 -3.36
N PRO A 33 1.04 -6.04 -2.75
CA PRO A 33 0.07 -5.22 -3.49
C PRO A 33 0.73 -4.46 -4.65
N LYS A 34 0.04 -4.39 -5.79
CA LYS A 34 0.52 -3.70 -7.01
C LYS A 34 0.92 -2.24 -6.72
N MET A 35 0.10 -1.51 -5.96
CA MET A 35 0.40 -0.12 -5.54
C MET A 35 1.70 -0.02 -4.75
N SER A 36 2.00 -0.98 -3.87
CA SER A 36 3.26 -0.96 -3.11
C SER A 36 4.47 -1.11 -4.04
N ARG A 37 4.37 -1.93 -5.08
CA ARG A 37 5.42 -2.09 -6.10
C ARG A 37 5.57 -0.83 -6.95
N VAL A 38 4.46 -0.25 -7.40
CA VAL A 38 4.46 0.99 -8.20
C VAL A 38 5.05 2.16 -7.42
N LEU A 39 4.67 2.34 -6.15
CA LEU A 39 5.16 3.44 -5.32
C LEU A 39 6.67 3.38 -5.06
N LEU A 40 7.26 2.18 -5.10
CA LEU A 40 8.70 1.98 -4.92
C LEU A 40 9.49 2.16 -6.22
N THR A 41 8.83 2.48 -7.34
CA THR A 41 9.55 3.05 -8.50
C THR A 41 10.07 4.47 -8.21
N VAL A 42 9.55 5.11 -7.16
CA VAL A 42 10.00 6.42 -6.62
C VAL A 42 10.23 6.26 -5.10
N PRO A 43 11.32 5.61 -4.65
CA PRO A 43 11.52 5.21 -3.25
C PRO A 43 11.47 6.36 -2.24
N GLU A 44 11.95 7.54 -2.63
CA GLU A 44 11.90 8.78 -1.85
C GLU A 44 10.46 9.20 -1.50
N PHE A 45 9.48 8.76 -2.29
CA PHE A 45 8.06 8.94 -2.03
C PHE A 45 7.42 7.68 -1.42
N GLY A 46 7.67 6.50 -2.00
CA GLY A 46 7.01 5.26 -1.61
C GLY A 46 7.30 4.84 -0.17
N ARG A 47 8.56 4.98 0.28
CA ARG A 47 8.97 4.64 1.66
C ARG A 47 8.26 5.50 2.71
N PRO A 48 8.27 6.85 2.66
CA PRO A 48 7.52 7.66 3.60
C PRO A 48 6.01 7.49 3.46
N TYR A 49 5.48 7.35 2.25
CA TYR A 49 4.05 7.09 2.03
C TYR A 49 3.59 5.82 2.76
N GLY A 50 4.33 4.71 2.62
CA GLY A 50 3.99 3.45 3.29
C GLY A 50 3.96 3.58 4.81
N ARG A 51 4.90 4.33 5.41
CA ARG A 51 4.90 4.60 6.85
C ARG A 51 3.71 5.47 7.27
N ALA A 52 3.43 6.53 6.52
CA ALA A 52 2.32 7.43 6.79
C ALA A 52 0.96 6.70 6.69
N SER A 53 0.78 5.88 5.65
CA SER A 53 -0.42 5.06 5.44
C SER A 53 -0.66 4.10 6.61
N ARG A 54 0.37 3.34 7.04
CA ARG A 54 0.24 2.44 8.20
C ARG A 54 -0.07 3.20 9.49
N ARG A 55 0.54 4.37 9.71
CA ARG A 55 0.23 5.22 10.86
C ARG A 55 -1.21 5.73 10.83
N ALA A 56 -1.72 6.12 9.66
CA ALA A 56 -3.08 6.59 9.49
C ALA A 56 -4.11 5.47 9.75
N MET A 57 -3.79 4.24 9.34
CA MET A 57 -4.69 3.08 9.41
C MET A 57 -4.60 2.27 10.72
N GLY A 58 -3.60 2.51 11.57
CA GLY A 58 -3.51 1.90 12.90
C GLY A 58 -4.68 2.30 13.80
N ASP A 59 -4.99 1.49 14.82
CA ASP A 59 -6.10 1.78 15.74
C ASP A 59 -5.89 3.10 16.51
N GLY A 60 -6.99 3.77 16.83
CA GLY A 60 -7.03 5.00 17.62
C GLY A 60 -8.47 5.32 18.04
N ALA A 61 -8.92 6.56 17.85
CA ALA A 61 -10.33 6.92 18.05
C ALA A 61 -11.30 6.10 17.17
N LEU A 62 -10.81 5.63 16.01
CA LEU A 62 -11.47 4.64 15.17
C LEU A 62 -10.59 3.40 15.09
N THR A 63 -11.24 2.23 15.09
CA THR A 63 -10.60 0.96 14.74
C THR A 63 -10.18 0.95 13.28
N ARG A 64 -9.21 0.11 12.92
CA ARG A 64 -8.79 -0.13 11.54
C ARG A 64 -9.98 -0.51 10.67
N ALA A 65 -10.87 -1.38 11.14
CA ALA A 65 -12.06 -1.80 10.38
C ALA A 65 -12.98 -0.61 10.04
N GLN A 66 -13.18 0.32 10.98
CA GLN A 66 -13.96 1.54 10.71
C GLN A 66 -13.26 2.47 9.71
N LYS A 67 -11.93 2.55 9.75
CA LYS A 67 -11.16 3.33 8.76
C LYS A 67 -11.21 2.71 7.37
N GLU A 68 -11.14 1.38 7.28
CA GLU A 68 -11.31 0.65 6.01
C GLU A 68 -12.73 0.83 5.45
N LEU A 69 -13.77 0.88 6.31
CA LEU A 69 -15.13 1.21 5.87
C LEU A 69 -15.22 2.61 5.24
N ILE A 70 -14.58 3.60 5.86
CA ILE A 70 -14.48 4.97 5.31
C ILE A 70 -13.72 4.93 3.97
N ALA A 71 -12.58 4.23 3.92
CA ALA A 71 -11.78 4.11 2.70
C ALA A 71 -12.59 3.49 1.56
N ALA A 72 -13.34 2.41 1.81
CA ALA A 72 -14.20 1.76 0.83
C ALA A 72 -15.28 2.69 0.29
N MET A 73 -15.96 3.45 1.16
CA MET A 73 -16.98 4.42 0.75
C MET A 73 -16.39 5.56 -0.07
N VAL A 74 -15.25 6.12 0.33
CA VAL A 74 -14.56 7.18 -0.42
C VAL A 74 -14.11 6.66 -1.79
N SER A 75 -13.58 5.43 -1.86
CA SER A 75 -13.19 4.80 -3.13
C SER A 75 -14.39 4.60 -4.05
N ALA A 76 -15.54 4.17 -3.53
CA ALA A 76 -16.76 4.00 -4.32
C ALA A 76 -17.27 5.32 -4.90
N ILE A 77 -17.28 6.39 -4.09
CA ILE A 77 -17.69 7.73 -4.54
C ILE A 77 -16.74 8.26 -5.64
N ASN A 78 -15.44 7.97 -5.53
CA ASN A 78 -14.43 8.40 -6.49
C ASN A 78 -14.20 7.44 -7.66
N VAL A 79 -14.99 6.35 -7.76
CA VAL A 79 -14.83 5.33 -8.82
C VAL A 79 -13.39 4.76 -8.86
N CYS A 80 -12.78 4.58 -7.69
CA CYS A 80 -11.45 4.01 -7.56
C CYS A 80 -11.53 2.48 -7.54
N ALA A 81 -11.30 1.85 -8.69
CA ALA A 81 -11.50 0.41 -8.90
C ALA A 81 -10.27 -0.47 -8.57
N TYR A 82 -9.22 0.11 -8.00
CA TYR A 82 -7.96 -0.58 -7.70
C TYR A 82 -8.14 -1.76 -6.74
#